data_AF-A0A2L2X513-F1
#
_entry.id   AF-A0A2L2X513-F1
#
_cell.length_a   1.000
_cell.length_b   1.000
_cell.length_c   1.000
_cell.angle_alpha   90.00
_cell.angle_beta   90.00
_cell.angle_gamma   90.00
#
_symmetry.space_group_name_H-M   'P 1'
#
loop_
_entity.id
_entity.type
_entity.pdbx_description
1 polymer ?
#
loop_
_entity_poly.entity_id
_entity_poly.type
_entity_poly.pdbx_seq_one_letter_code
_entity_poly.pdbx_strand_id
1 'polypeptide(L)'
;MERKNSKKIPKEQLLLSLDRLTRFKPTADKYARVFNDIVNRYSSENIKTLSPQEVCARATDIFNSSAGFEGTCTHLEEMLKEEERATFFQDEESEKYLKTRLNIAPLAAFLASNDARKEMPLNLKRLVLSFKNPNIPPEVLREKYSLRWPLEKIILCEGATEEILLEELAKCAGYDFCKNGVYLLGAGGKNQVARKYYKMLNEVRLPIFILLDSDAKETEKLIAPKLRACDALYLIKGGEFEDILPESLIVRTLNAHFKNYIQCTNQDFDKTLPQSKNLKEIFRQKGYGDFKKCEFAKILKTHIQKEELDGELFEIIKMIAAL
;
A
#
# COMPACT_ATOMS: atom_id res chain seq x y z
N MET A 1 -20.40 -17.53 -34.73
CA MET A 1 -18.97 -17.39 -34.41
C MET A 1 -18.61 -18.53 -33.47
N GLU A 2 -17.89 -19.54 -33.96
CA GLU A 2 -17.58 -20.75 -33.20
C GLU A 2 -16.82 -20.40 -31.91
N ARG A 3 -17.32 -20.88 -30.77
CA ARG A 3 -16.62 -20.79 -29.48
C ARG A 3 -15.37 -21.68 -29.55
N LYS A 4 -14.24 -21.13 -30.03
CA LYS A 4 -12.94 -21.79 -29.90
C LYS A 4 -12.69 -22.11 -28.42
N ASN A 5 -12.36 -23.36 -28.12
CA ASN A 5 -12.15 -23.90 -26.78
C ASN A 5 -11.18 -23.05 -25.95
N SER A 6 -11.69 -22.20 -25.06
CA SER A 6 -10.90 -21.55 -24.00
C SER A 6 -10.81 -22.46 -22.78
N LYS A 7 -9.60 -22.59 -22.21
CA LYS A 7 -9.41 -23.35 -20.96
C LYS A 7 -10.02 -22.55 -19.81
N LYS A 8 -10.78 -23.21 -18.91
CA LYS A 8 -11.26 -22.56 -17.68
C LYS A 8 -10.09 -22.16 -16.78
N ILE A 9 -10.15 -20.95 -16.24
CA ILE A 9 -9.20 -20.48 -15.24
C ILE A 9 -9.51 -21.16 -13.89
N PRO A 10 -8.54 -21.81 -13.23
CA PRO A 10 -8.71 -22.32 -11.87
C PRO A 10 -9.13 -21.20 -10.90
N LYS A 11 -9.99 -21.52 -9.92
CA LYS A 11 -10.56 -20.51 -8.99
C LYS A 11 -9.48 -19.74 -8.23
N GLU A 12 -8.42 -20.41 -7.77
CA GLU A 12 -7.27 -19.76 -7.11
C GLU A 12 -6.63 -18.70 -8.00
N GLN A 13 -6.51 -18.98 -9.30
CA GLN A 13 -5.88 -18.05 -10.23
C GLN A 13 -6.80 -16.90 -10.63
N LEU A 14 -8.12 -17.10 -10.62
CA LEU A 14 -9.09 -16.00 -10.71
C LEU A 14 -8.97 -15.05 -9.51
N LEU A 15 -8.77 -15.59 -8.31
CA LEU A 15 -8.62 -14.80 -7.10
C LEU A 15 -7.30 -14.02 -7.08
N LEU A 16 -6.21 -14.60 -7.57
CA LEU A 16 -4.95 -13.89 -7.79
C LEU A 16 -5.07 -12.79 -8.85
N SER A 17 -5.86 -13.03 -9.90
CA SER A 17 -6.15 -12.01 -10.91
C SER A 17 -6.95 -10.85 -10.32
N LEU A 18 -7.99 -11.16 -9.55
CA LEU A 18 -8.81 -10.16 -8.84
C LEU A 18 -8.00 -9.35 -7.84
N ASP A 19 -7.10 -10.00 -7.09
CA ASP A 19 -6.19 -9.33 -6.17
C ASP A 19 -5.33 -8.31 -6.92
N ARG A 20 -4.70 -8.72 -8.04
CA ARG A 20 -3.85 -7.82 -8.85
C ARG A 20 -4.63 -6.65 -9.46
N LEU A 21 -5.87 -6.88 -9.90
CA LEU A 21 -6.74 -5.84 -10.46
C LEU A 21 -7.16 -4.79 -9.43
N THR A 22 -7.16 -5.13 -8.14
CA THR A 22 -7.67 -4.25 -7.06
C THR A 22 -6.56 -3.64 -6.19
N ARG A 23 -5.29 -3.86 -6.56
CA ARG A 23 -4.12 -3.21 -5.95
C ARG A 23 -4.00 -1.75 -6.40
N PHE A 24 -3.32 -0.96 -5.58
CA PHE A 24 -2.89 0.39 -5.93
C PHE A 24 -1.79 0.33 -7.00
N LYS A 25 -2.19 0.48 -8.25
CA LYS A 25 -1.33 0.57 -9.44
C LYS A 25 -2.14 1.27 -10.55
N PRO A 26 -1.51 2.04 -11.46
CA PRO A 26 -2.25 2.68 -12.55
C PRO A 26 -3.13 1.68 -13.31
N THR A 27 -4.30 2.14 -13.74
CA THR A 27 -5.37 1.29 -14.26
C THR A 27 -4.92 0.48 -15.49
N ALA A 28 -4.40 1.12 -16.53
CA ALA A 28 -3.85 0.43 -17.70
C ALA A 28 -2.78 -0.62 -17.31
N ASP A 29 -1.87 -0.25 -16.43
CA ASP A 29 -0.74 -1.06 -15.98
C ASP A 29 -1.14 -2.39 -15.32
N LYS A 30 -2.22 -2.42 -14.53
CA LYS A 30 -2.68 -3.64 -13.86
C LYS A 30 -3.63 -4.46 -14.74
N TYR A 31 -4.49 -3.80 -15.51
CA TYR A 31 -5.39 -4.49 -16.43
C TYR A 31 -4.62 -5.14 -17.59
N ALA A 32 -3.71 -4.41 -18.25
CA ALA A 32 -2.86 -4.95 -19.31
C ALA A 32 -2.10 -6.18 -18.84
N ARG A 33 -1.48 -6.11 -17.65
CA ARG A 33 -0.77 -7.26 -17.06
C ARG A 33 -1.68 -8.47 -16.87
N VAL A 34 -2.83 -8.28 -16.24
CA VAL A 34 -3.75 -9.38 -15.92
C VAL A 34 -4.38 -9.95 -17.19
N PHE A 35 -4.80 -9.11 -18.13
CA PHE A 35 -5.44 -9.53 -19.37
C PHE A 35 -4.45 -10.26 -20.28
N ASN A 36 -3.22 -9.76 -20.40
CA ASN A 36 -2.17 -10.45 -21.13
C ASN A 36 -1.85 -11.81 -20.49
N ASP A 37 -1.77 -11.89 -19.15
CA ASP A 37 -1.57 -13.15 -18.43
C ASP A 37 -2.71 -14.15 -18.70
N ILE A 38 -3.97 -13.68 -18.73
CA ILE A 38 -5.14 -14.53 -19.00
C ILE A 38 -5.10 -15.05 -20.45
N VAL A 39 -4.94 -14.16 -21.42
CA VAL A 39 -4.96 -14.54 -22.84
C VAL A 39 -3.80 -15.48 -23.15
N ASN A 40 -2.58 -15.18 -22.69
CA ASN A 40 -1.41 -16.03 -22.94
C ASN A 40 -1.52 -17.46 -22.40
N ARG A 41 -2.27 -17.65 -21.30
CA ARG A 41 -2.35 -18.96 -20.61
C ARG A 41 -3.60 -19.76 -20.96
N TYR A 42 -4.71 -19.08 -21.26
CA TYR A 42 -6.03 -19.70 -21.34
C TYR A 42 -6.71 -19.51 -22.70
N SER A 43 -6.15 -18.68 -23.59
CA SER A 43 -6.51 -18.65 -25.00
C SER A 43 -5.67 -19.64 -25.81
N SER A 44 -6.21 -20.14 -26.91
CA SER A 44 -5.47 -20.91 -27.92
C SER A 44 -4.77 -20.01 -28.94
N GLU A 45 -5.05 -18.70 -28.92
CA GLU A 45 -4.54 -17.72 -29.88
C GLU A 45 -3.24 -17.08 -29.39
N ASN A 46 -2.33 -16.78 -30.31
CA ASN A 46 -1.08 -16.09 -30.00
C ASN A 46 -1.38 -14.61 -29.72
N ILE A 47 -1.07 -14.12 -28.51
CA ILE A 47 -1.37 -12.73 -28.13
C ILE A 47 -0.75 -11.70 -29.08
N LYS A 48 0.40 -12.04 -29.70
CA LYS A 48 1.12 -11.13 -30.61
C LYS A 48 0.34 -10.84 -31.89
N THR A 49 -0.69 -11.63 -32.21
CA THR A 49 -1.54 -11.44 -33.38
C THR A 49 -2.83 -10.70 -33.05
N LEU A 50 -3.06 -10.31 -31.78
CA LEU A 50 -4.29 -9.67 -31.33
C LEU A 50 -4.07 -8.17 -31.13
N SER A 51 -5.05 -7.38 -31.57
CA SER A 51 -5.17 -5.98 -31.21
C SER A 51 -5.49 -5.80 -29.71
N PRO A 52 -5.23 -4.63 -29.11
CA PRO A 52 -5.58 -4.35 -27.72
C PRO A 52 -7.08 -4.57 -27.40
N GLN A 53 -7.98 -4.22 -28.32
CA GLN A 53 -9.42 -4.46 -28.13
C GLN A 53 -9.75 -5.96 -28.10
N GLU A 54 -9.13 -6.75 -28.98
CA GLU A 54 -9.32 -8.20 -29.00
C GLU A 54 -8.79 -8.85 -27.72
N VAL A 55 -7.62 -8.43 -27.24
CA VAL A 55 -7.09 -8.89 -25.94
C VAL A 55 -8.09 -8.62 -24.81
N CYS A 56 -8.67 -7.42 -24.76
CA CYS A 56 -9.68 -7.08 -23.75
C CYS A 56 -10.94 -7.95 -23.83
N ALA A 57 -11.49 -8.12 -25.04
CA ALA A 57 -12.67 -8.95 -25.24
C ALA A 57 -12.41 -10.40 -24.84
N ARG A 58 -11.31 -10.98 -25.30
CA ARG A 58 -10.92 -12.36 -24.97
C ARG A 58 -10.67 -12.56 -23.48
N ALA A 59 -9.92 -11.66 -22.85
CA ALA A 59 -9.65 -11.75 -21.41
C ALA A 59 -10.96 -11.71 -20.60
N THR A 60 -11.88 -10.82 -20.99
CA THR A 60 -13.20 -10.67 -20.36
C THR A 60 -14.03 -11.95 -20.52
N ASP A 61 -14.11 -12.50 -21.72
CA ASP A 61 -14.87 -13.73 -22.00
C ASP A 61 -14.33 -14.93 -21.21
N ILE A 62 -13.01 -15.11 -21.19
CA ILE A 62 -12.35 -16.19 -20.47
C ILE A 62 -12.55 -16.00 -18.95
N PHE A 63 -12.39 -14.78 -18.44
CA PHE A 63 -12.58 -14.47 -17.03
C PHE A 63 -14.02 -14.77 -16.58
N ASN A 64 -15.01 -14.23 -17.30
CA ASN A 64 -16.42 -14.34 -16.94
C ASN A 64 -16.92 -15.79 -17.04
N SER A 65 -16.55 -16.50 -18.10
CA SER A 65 -16.89 -17.92 -18.25
C SER A 65 -16.26 -18.82 -17.19
N SER A 66 -15.11 -18.41 -16.65
CA SER A 66 -14.40 -19.14 -15.59
C SER A 66 -14.87 -18.77 -14.18
N ALA A 67 -15.23 -17.51 -13.93
CA ALA A 67 -15.73 -17.03 -12.65
C ALA A 67 -17.06 -17.69 -12.25
N GLY A 68 -17.87 -18.03 -13.26
CA GLY A 68 -19.21 -18.60 -13.14
C GLY A 68 -20.28 -17.53 -12.87
N PHE A 69 -21.54 -17.95 -12.88
CA PHE A 69 -22.77 -17.27 -12.40
C PHE A 69 -23.69 -16.54 -13.40
N GLU A 70 -25.00 -16.77 -13.19
CA GLU A 70 -26.19 -16.36 -13.96
C GLU A 70 -26.90 -15.12 -13.37
N GLY A 71 -26.16 -14.16 -12.82
CA GLY A 71 -26.73 -12.95 -12.22
C GLY A 71 -25.77 -11.78 -12.27
N THR A 72 -26.24 -10.63 -12.76
CA THR A 72 -25.44 -9.40 -12.89
C THR A 72 -25.53 -8.59 -11.62
N CYS A 73 -24.62 -8.81 -10.66
CA CYS A 73 -24.37 -7.83 -9.61
C CYS A 73 -23.43 -6.77 -10.18
N THR A 74 -24.00 -5.68 -10.69
CA THR A 74 -23.25 -4.58 -11.31
C THR A 74 -22.62 -3.64 -10.29
N HIS A 75 -23.16 -3.59 -9.07
CA HIS A 75 -22.72 -2.67 -8.03
C HIS A 75 -21.21 -2.75 -7.73
N LEU A 76 -20.62 -3.95 -7.61
CA LEU A 76 -19.18 -4.07 -7.36
C LEU A 76 -18.33 -3.57 -8.52
N GLU A 77 -18.79 -3.77 -9.75
CA GLU A 77 -18.10 -3.28 -10.95
C GLU A 77 -18.17 -1.76 -11.03
N GLU A 78 -19.33 -1.17 -10.74
CA GLU A 78 -19.54 0.28 -10.69
C GLU A 78 -18.69 0.93 -9.59
N MET A 79 -18.74 0.39 -8.38
CA MET A 79 -17.92 0.81 -7.25
C MET A 79 -16.43 0.82 -7.61
N LEU A 80 -15.90 -0.27 -8.19
CA LEU A 80 -14.49 -0.33 -8.58
C LEU A 80 -14.14 0.70 -9.66
N LYS A 81 -15.03 0.94 -10.64
CA LYS A 81 -14.79 1.96 -11.67
C LYS A 81 -14.74 3.37 -11.08
N GLU A 82 -15.62 3.66 -10.13
CA GLU A 82 -15.63 4.94 -9.40
C GLU A 82 -14.36 5.10 -8.57
N GLU A 83 -13.94 4.07 -7.83
CA GLU A 83 -12.67 4.05 -7.07
C GLU A 83 -11.46 4.32 -7.99
N GLU A 84 -11.39 3.66 -9.16
CA GLU A 84 -10.31 3.86 -10.12
C GLU A 84 -10.26 5.30 -10.66
N ARG A 85 -11.42 5.87 -10.99
CA ARG A 85 -11.54 7.24 -11.48
C ARG A 85 -11.26 8.28 -10.40
N ALA A 86 -11.55 7.98 -9.14
CA ALA A 86 -11.21 8.81 -8.00
C ALA A 86 -9.71 8.75 -7.70
N THR A 87 -9.09 7.58 -7.89
CA THR A 87 -7.68 7.34 -7.52
C THR A 87 -6.69 7.79 -8.60
N PHE A 88 -6.96 7.47 -9.87
CA PHE A 88 -6.01 7.64 -10.99
C PHE A 88 -6.56 8.55 -12.08
N PHE A 89 -5.66 9.27 -12.74
CA PHE A 89 -5.99 9.93 -14.02
C PHE A 89 -6.23 8.85 -15.08
N GLN A 90 -7.34 8.97 -15.80
CA GLN A 90 -7.76 7.99 -16.79
C GLN A 90 -7.46 8.52 -18.18
N ASP A 91 -6.56 7.86 -18.89
CA ASP A 91 -6.33 8.07 -20.31
C ASP A 91 -7.27 7.19 -21.16
N GLU A 92 -7.16 7.33 -22.48
CA GLU A 92 -8.03 6.63 -23.41
C GLU A 92 -7.85 5.10 -23.35
N GLU A 93 -6.65 4.62 -23.00
CA GLU A 93 -6.36 3.21 -22.80
C GLU A 93 -7.00 2.68 -21.51
N SER A 94 -6.85 3.41 -20.40
CA SER A 94 -7.42 3.04 -19.11
C SER A 94 -8.96 3.00 -19.17
N GLU A 95 -9.59 3.95 -19.86
CA GLU A 95 -11.04 3.93 -20.07
C GLU A 95 -11.51 2.73 -20.92
N LYS A 96 -10.69 2.24 -21.86
CA LYS A 96 -11.01 0.98 -22.59
C LYS A 96 -11.06 -0.21 -21.63
N TYR A 97 -10.11 -0.29 -20.69
CA TYR A 97 -10.11 -1.32 -19.67
C TYR A 97 -11.28 -1.21 -18.68
N LEU A 98 -11.59 0.00 -18.19
CA LEU A 98 -12.72 0.22 -17.25
C LEU A 98 -14.10 -0.05 -17.88
N LYS A 99 -14.22 0.06 -19.21
CA LYS A 99 -15.45 -0.31 -19.93
C LYS A 99 -15.69 -1.81 -19.98
N THR A 100 -14.68 -2.63 -19.73
CA THR A 100 -14.87 -4.08 -19.63
C THR A 100 -15.76 -4.43 -18.43
N ARG A 101 -16.53 -5.52 -18.57
CA ARG A 101 -17.45 -6.03 -17.54
C ARG A 101 -16.91 -7.35 -17.02
N LEU A 102 -16.16 -7.28 -15.93
CA LEU A 102 -15.63 -8.47 -15.26
C LEU A 102 -16.61 -8.89 -14.16
N ASN A 103 -17.16 -10.10 -14.28
CA ASN A 103 -18.13 -10.62 -13.32
C ASN A 103 -17.42 -10.98 -12.00
N ILE A 104 -17.33 -10.01 -11.08
CA ILE A 104 -16.57 -10.11 -9.84
C ILE A 104 -17.40 -10.73 -8.70
N ALA A 105 -18.71 -10.52 -8.71
CA ALA A 105 -19.60 -10.98 -7.63
C ALA A 105 -19.52 -12.49 -7.33
N PRO A 106 -19.35 -13.40 -8.29
CA PRO A 106 -19.18 -14.84 -8.05
C PRO A 106 -17.87 -15.18 -7.35
N LEU A 107 -16.85 -14.33 -7.52
CA LEU A 107 -15.60 -14.44 -6.77
C LEU A 107 -15.78 -13.88 -5.35
N ALA A 108 -16.48 -12.76 -5.19
CA ALA A 108 -16.81 -12.17 -3.90
C ALA A 108 -17.71 -13.10 -3.05
N ALA A 109 -18.71 -13.73 -3.64
CA ALA A 109 -19.56 -14.74 -3.00
C ALA A 109 -18.75 -15.97 -2.56
N PHE A 110 -17.86 -16.47 -3.43
CA PHE A 110 -16.96 -17.58 -3.08
C PHE A 110 -16.00 -17.21 -1.95
N LEU A 111 -15.47 -15.98 -1.96
CA LEU A 111 -14.67 -15.44 -0.88
C LEU A 111 -15.47 -15.36 0.43
N ALA A 112 -16.73 -14.92 0.36
CA ALA A 112 -17.62 -14.75 1.50
C ALA A 112 -18.01 -16.08 2.18
N SER A 113 -18.07 -17.18 1.44
CA SER A 113 -18.43 -18.50 1.94
C SER A 113 -17.24 -19.30 2.47
N ASN A 114 -16.02 -18.92 2.09
CA ASN A 114 -14.80 -19.56 2.55
C ASN A 114 -14.15 -18.69 3.62
N ASP A 115 -14.62 -18.80 4.87
CA ASP A 115 -14.00 -18.19 6.06
C ASP A 115 -12.52 -18.61 6.26
N ALA A 116 -12.01 -19.55 5.46
CA ALA A 116 -10.74 -20.24 5.63
C ALA A 116 -9.48 -19.54 5.05
N ARG A 117 -9.56 -18.35 4.46
CA ARG A 117 -8.32 -17.60 4.19
C ARG A 117 -7.83 -16.97 5.48
N LYS A 118 -6.96 -17.71 6.19
CA LYS A 118 -6.29 -17.31 7.45
C LYS A 118 -5.82 -15.86 7.44
N GLU A 119 -5.42 -15.33 6.28
CA GLU A 119 -5.23 -13.90 6.05
C GLU A 119 -5.69 -13.53 4.63
N MET A 120 -6.79 -12.78 4.51
CA MET A 120 -7.27 -12.25 3.23
C MET A 120 -6.72 -10.83 3.03
N PRO A 121 -6.14 -10.51 1.85
CA PRO A 121 -5.73 -9.15 1.52
C PRO A 121 -6.88 -8.15 1.69
N LEU A 122 -6.60 -7.00 2.29
CA LEU A 122 -7.61 -5.99 2.62
C LEU A 122 -8.39 -5.50 1.38
N ASN A 123 -7.74 -5.41 0.22
CA ASN A 123 -8.39 -5.11 -1.06
C ASN A 123 -9.42 -6.17 -1.49
N LEU A 124 -9.23 -7.46 -1.14
CA LEU A 124 -10.24 -8.49 -1.37
C LEU A 124 -11.30 -8.50 -0.27
N LYS A 125 -10.91 -8.23 0.98
CA LYS A 125 -11.83 -8.10 2.11
C LYS A 125 -12.88 -7.02 1.87
N ARG A 126 -12.49 -5.90 1.26
CA ARG A 126 -13.43 -4.82 0.87
C ARG A 126 -14.49 -5.29 -0.11
N LEU A 127 -14.12 -6.11 -1.09
CA LEU A 127 -15.07 -6.64 -2.07
C LEU A 127 -16.09 -7.56 -1.41
N VAL A 128 -15.65 -8.41 -0.47
CA VAL A 128 -16.54 -9.30 0.29
C VAL A 128 -17.54 -8.49 1.11
N LEU A 129 -17.08 -7.45 1.80
CA LEU A 129 -17.95 -6.63 2.63
C LEU A 129 -18.91 -5.79 1.80
N SER A 130 -18.46 -5.22 0.69
CA SER A 130 -19.32 -4.46 -0.24
C SER A 130 -20.34 -5.38 -0.92
N PHE A 131 -19.95 -6.62 -1.24
CA PHE A 131 -20.87 -7.65 -1.75
C PHE A 131 -21.96 -8.00 -0.75
N LYS A 132 -21.61 -8.16 0.54
CA LYS A 132 -22.58 -8.45 1.62
C LYS A 132 -23.45 -7.24 1.98
N ASN A 133 -23.00 -6.02 1.67
CA ASN A 133 -23.63 -4.77 2.10
C ASN A 133 -23.74 -3.75 0.95
N PRO A 134 -24.49 -4.05 -0.13
CA PRO A 134 -24.50 -3.24 -1.36
C PRO A 134 -25.06 -1.80 -1.17
N ASN A 135 -25.76 -1.55 -0.07
CA ASN A 135 -26.35 -0.24 0.23
C ASN A 135 -25.48 0.59 1.17
N ILE A 136 -24.33 0.08 1.61
CA ILE A 136 -23.42 0.80 2.51
C ILE A 136 -22.28 1.37 1.66
N PRO A 137 -22.02 2.70 1.73
CA PRO A 137 -20.89 3.30 1.03
C PRO A 137 -19.55 2.65 1.41
N PRO A 138 -18.62 2.45 0.46
CA PRO A 138 -17.32 1.83 0.72
C PRO A 138 -16.51 2.52 1.82
N GLU A 139 -16.63 3.85 1.96
CA GLU A 139 -15.95 4.67 2.98
C GLU A 139 -16.41 4.30 4.40
N VAL A 140 -17.71 4.04 4.57
CA VAL A 140 -18.26 3.60 5.87
C VAL A 140 -17.76 2.21 6.22
N LEU A 141 -17.66 1.32 5.22
CA LEU A 141 -17.06 -0.01 5.41
C LEU A 141 -15.57 0.08 5.74
N ARG A 142 -14.84 1.00 5.09
CA ARG A 142 -13.42 1.27 5.34
C ARG A 142 -13.16 1.63 6.79
N GLU A 143 -13.89 2.61 7.31
CA GLU A 143 -13.74 3.09 8.68
C GLU A 143 -14.12 2.02 9.72
N LYS A 144 -15.22 1.32 9.47
CA LYS A 144 -15.73 0.30 10.40
C LYS A 144 -14.80 -0.92 10.50
N TYR A 145 -14.21 -1.35 9.38
CA TYR A 145 -13.46 -2.60 9.31
C TYR A 145 -11.95 -2.41 9.06
N SER A 146 -11.43 -1.18 9.16
CA SER A 146 -10.05 -0.81 8.86
C SER A 146 -9.58 -1.39 7.52
N LEU A 147 -10.29 -1.10 6.43
CA LEU A 147 -10.05 -1.76 5.15
C LEU A 147 -9.00 -1.10 4.29
N ARG A 148 -8.57 0.13 4.58
CA ARG A 148 -7.69 0.98 3.74
C ARG A 148 -8.31 1.47 2.43
N TRP A 149 -9.17 0.72 1.77
CA TRP A 149 -9.85 1.18 0.55
C TRP A 149 -11.30 1.58 0.84
N PRO A 150 -11.86 2.57 0.12
CA PRO A 150 -11.22 3.36 -0.95
C PRO A 150 -10.08 4.24 -0.41
N LEU A 151 -9.09 4.52 -1.27
CA LEU A 151 -7.93 5.31 -0.86
C LEU A 151 -8.27 6.80 -0.90
N GLU A 152 -7.76 7.55 0.07
CA GLU A 152 -7.94 9.00 0.18
C GLU A 152 -6.62 9.74 -0.04
N LYS A 153 -5.49 9.15 0.37
CA LYS A 153 -4.18 9.81 0.32
C LYS A 153 -3.04 8.81 0.30
N ILE A 154 -1.89 9.28 -0.15
CA ILE A 154 -0.65 8.50 -0.24
C ILE A 154 0.40 9.14 0.66
N ILE A 155 1.17 8.33 1.36
CA ILE A 155 2.42 8.75 1.98
C ILE A 155 3.55 8.17 1.15
N LEU A 156 4.45 9.03 0.68
CA LEU A 156 5.68 8.66 0.00
C LEU A 156 6.87 8.94 0.93
N CYS A 157 7.47 7.89 1.47
CA CYS A 157 8.65 7.96 2.35
C CYS A 157 9.91 7.47 1.63
N GLU A 158 11.09 7.66 2.23
CA GLU A 158 12.35 7.25 1.62
C GLU A 158 12.52 5.74 1.64
N GLY A 159 12.39 5.15 2.82
CA GLY A 159 12.83 3.80 3.12
C GLY A 159 11.73 2.84 3.55
N ALA A 160 12.18 1.62 3.86
CA ALA A 160 11.34 0.55 4.38
C ALA A 160 11.13 0.66 5.89
N THR A 161 11.96 1.41 6.62
CA THR A 161 11.79 1.57 8.07
C THR A 161 10.54 2.38 8.38
N GLU A 162 10.29 3.45 7.62
CA GLU A 162 9.08 4.24 7.69
C GLU A 162 7.86 3.43 7.25
N GLU A 163 7.96 2.64 6.16
CA GLU A 163 6.89 1.72 5.73
C GLU A 163 6.46 0.77 6.84
N ILE A 164 7.41 0.28 7.64
CA ILE A 164 7.14 -0.68 8.72
C ILE A 164 6.54 0.01 9.94
N LEU A 165 7.06 1.17 10.31
CA LEU A 165 6.82 1.82 11.59
C LEU A 165 5.72 2.88 11.56
N LEU A 166 5.63 3.68 10.51
CA LEU A 166 4.80 4.89 10.49
C LEU A 166 3.31 4.58 10.68
N GLU A 167 2.83 3.46 10.11
CA GLU A 167 1.44 3.01 10.30
C GLU A 167 1.15 2.63 11.76
N GLU A 168 2.09 1.98 12.46
CA GLU A 168 1.89 1.59 13.86
C GLU A 168 2.02 2.78 14.80
N LEU A 169 3.00 3.68 14.54
CA LEU A 169 3.15 4.94 15.27
C LEU A 169 1.87 5.80 15.10
N ALA A 170 1.37 5.97 13.87
CA ALA A 170 0.14 6.72 13.64
C ALA A 170 -1.07 6.14 14.41
N LYS A 171 -1.19 4.80 14.43
CA LYS A 171 -2.25 4.12 15.17
C LYS A 171 -2.15 4.37 16.68
N CYS A 172 -0.94 4.36 17.25
CA CYS A 172 -0.71 4.73 18.65
C CYS A 172 -1.03 6.21 18.92
N ALA A 173 -0.82 7.11 17.96
CA ALA A 173 -1.25 8.50 18.03
C ALA A 173 -2.77 8.68 17.81
N GLY A 174 -3.53 7.61 17.66
CA GLY A 174 -4.99 7.64 17.46
C GLY A 174 -5.44 7.81 16.01
N TYR A 175 -4.54 7.70 15.05
CA TYR A 175 -4.84 7.83 13.62
C TYR A 175 -4.53 6.53 12.86
N ASP A 176 -5.57 5.72 12.64
CA ASP A 176 -5.47 4.44 11.91
C ASP A 176 -5.42 4.69 10.39
N PHE A 177 -4.27 4.46 9.76
CA PHE A 177 -4.08 4.62 8.31
C PHE A 177 -5.08 3.81 7.48
N CYS A 178 -5.41 2.59 7.92
CA CYS A 178 -6.38 1.75 7.22
C CYS A 178 -7.81 2.31 7.33
N LYS A 179 -8.21 2.92 8.44
CA LYS A 179 -9.54 3.56 8.52
C LYS A 179 -9.62 4.81 7.66
N ASN A 180 -8.52 5.55 7.54
CA ASN A 180 -8.45 6.85 6.90
C ASN A 180 -8.00 6.81 5.43
N GLY A 181 -8.00 5.64 4.79
CA GLY A 181 -7.71 5.56 3.36
C GLY A 181 -6.25 5.83 2.98
N VAL A 182 -5.30 5.65 3.90
CA VAL A 182 -3.90 6.03 3.71
C VAL A 182 -3.10 4.89 3.11
N TYR A 183 -2.47 5.13 1.96
CA TYR A 183 -1.54 4.20 1.33
C TYR A 183 -0.08 4.62 1.55
N LEU A 184 0.67 3.84 2.32
CA LEU A 184 2.08 4.09 2.60
C LEU A 184 2.98 3.42 1.57
N LEU A 185 3.91 4.18 0.98
CA LEU A 185 4.84 3.72 -0.05
C LEU A 185 6.25 4.27 0.20
N GLY A 186 7.20 3.36 0.33
CA GLY A 186 8.63 3.61 0.36
C GLY A 186 9.20 3.74 -1.05
N ALA A 187 10.08 4.71 -1.23
CA ALA A 187 10.68 4.99 -2.52
C ALA A 187 11.87 4.08 -2.85
N GLY A 188 12.60 3.62 -1.84
CA GLY A 188 13.88 2.93 -2.00
C GLY A 188 15.07 3.89 -1.98
N GLY A 189 14.97 4.95 -1.17
CA GLY A 189 15.98 6.01 -0.96
C GLY A 189 15.60 7.36 -1.58
N LYS A 190 16.15 8.45 -1.03
CA LYS A 190 15.91 9.85 -1.43
C LYS A 190 15.80 10.11 -2.94
N ASN A 191 16.74 9.62 -3.75
CA ASN A 191 16.72 9.87 -5.20
C ASN A 191 15.52 9.20 -5.91
N GLN A 192 14.98 8.12 -5.34
CA GLN A 192 13.78 7.48 -5.88
C GLN A 192 12.50 8.22 -5.49
N VAL A 193 12.50 9.01 -4.41
CA VAL A 193 11.32 9.78 -3.96
C VAL A 193 10.91 10.76 -5.04
N ALA A 194 11.83 11.62 -5.49
CA ALA A 194 11.55 12.60 -6.54
C ALA A 194 11.07 11.93 -7.84
N ARG A 195 11.73 10.84 -8.25
CA ARG A 195 11.34 10.08 -9.45
C ARG A 195 9.93 9.50 -9.35
N LYS A 196 9.59 8.89 -8.20
CA LYS A 196 8.24 8.33 -7.98
C LYS A 196 7.20 9.43 -7.91
N TYR A 197 7.48 10.53 -7.22
CA TYR A 197 6.57 11.65 -7.12
C TYR A 197 6.26 12.25 -8.51
N TYR A 198 7.27 12.52 -9.33
CA TYR A 198 7.05 13.03 -10.69
C TYR A 198 6.26 12.07 -11.58
N LYS A 199 6.42 10.76 -11.40
CA LYS A 199 5.59 9.77 -12.07
C LYS A 199 4.13 9.88 -11.60
N MET A 200 3.91 9.96 -10.28
CA MET A 200 2.58 10.06 -9.68
C MET A 200 1.81 11.32 -10.06
N LEU A 201 2.49 12.45 -10.31
CA LEU A 201 1.85 13.70 -10.75
C LEU A 201 0.93 13.51 -11.97
N ASN A 202 1.28 12.58 -12.86
CA ASN A 202 0.51 12.30 -14.08
C ASN A 202 -0.41 11.07 -13.94
N GLU A 203 -0.26 10.28 -12.88
CA GLU A 203 -0.97 9.01 -12.72
C GLU A 203 -2.05 9.06 -11.65
N VAL A 204 -1.87 9.85 -10.59
CA VAL A 204 -2.65 9.76 -9.35
C VAL A 204 -3.36 11.08 -9.07
N ARG A 205 -4.64 11.03 -8.70
CA ARG A 205 -5.45 12.20 -8.31
C ARG A 205 -5.43 12.48 -6.81
N LEU A 206 -5.18 11.45 -5.99
CA LEU A 206 -5.12 11.54 -4.53
C LEU A 206 -4.02 12.49 -4.05
N PRO A 207 -4.25 13.23 -2.95
CA PRO A 207 -3.22 13.91 -2.15
C PRO A 207 -2.01 13.01 -1.85
N ILE A 208 -0.81 13.58 -1.94
CA ILE A 208 0.45 12.91 -1.62
C ILE A 208 1.17 13.69 -0.51
N PHE A 209 1.41 13.01 0.62
CA PHE A 209 2.29 13.46 1.68
C PHE A 209 3.69 12.88 1.44
N ILE A 210 4.72 13.72 1.37
CA ILE A 210 6.09 13.31 1.11
C ILE A 210 6.90 13.50 2.39
N LEU A 211 7.50 12.42 2.90
CA LEU A 211 8.36 12.44 4.07
C LEU A 211 9.81 12.20 3.64
N LEU A 212 10.69 13.13 4.00
CA LEU A 212 12.11 13.11 3.68
C LEU A 212 12.96 13.23 4.95
N ASP A 213 14.11 12.56 4.96
CA ASP A 213 15.15 12.74 5.98
C ASP A 213 15.82 14.11 5.83
N SER A 214 16.40 14.64 6.91
CA SER A 214 17.07 15.96 6.92
C SER A 214 18.19 16.11 5.89
N ASP A 215 18.78 15.00 5.44
CA ASP A 215 19.89 14.95 4.49
C ASP A 215 19.44 14.98 3.01
N ALA A 216 18.13 15.00 2.77
CA ALA A 216 17.51 14.98 1.45
C ALA A 216 17.08 16.37 0.94
N LYS A 217 17.76 17.43 1.40
CA LYS A 217 17.50 18.82 0.98
C LYS A 217 17.54 19.05 -0.53
N GLU A 218 18.42 18.35 -1.25
CA GLU A 218 18.45 18.44 -2.71
C GLU A 218 17.20 17.80 -3.35
N THR A 219 16.70 16.70 -2.79
CA THR A 219 15.43 16.08 -3.20
C THR A 219 14.25 17.00 -2.92
N GLU A 220 14.22 17.65 -1.75
CA GLU A 220 13.22 18.67 -1.41
C GLU A 220 13.21 19.81 -2.44
N LYS A 221 14.37 20.38 -2.78
CA LYS A 221 14.49 21.46 -3.78
C LYS A 221 13.97 21.07 -5.15
N LEU A 222 14.07 19.79 -5.53
CA LEU A 222 13.50 19.27 -6.76
C LEU A 222 11.97 19.19 -6.67
N ILE A 223 11.44 18.65 -5.57
CA ILE A 223 10.02 18.35 -5.41
C ILE A 223 9.18 19.60 -5.11
N ALA A 224 9.63 20.46 -4.18
CA ALA A 224 8.85 21.57 -3.65
C ALA A 224 8.25 22.49 -4.75
N PRO A 225 8.97 22.86 -5.83
CA PRO A 225 8.41 23.68 -6.91
C PRO A 225 7.33 22.98 -7.76
N LYS A 226 7.17 21.66 -7.61
CA LYS A 226 6.22 20.83 -8.37
C LYS A 226 5.08 20.30 -7.51
N LEU A 227 5.03 20.69 -6.22
CA LEU A 227 3.94 20.32 -5.32
C LEU A 227 2.60 20.81 -5.87
N ARG A 228 1.60 19.92 -5.89
CA ARG A 228 0.22 20.32 -6.14
C ARG A 228 -0.35 21.00 -4.90
N ALA A 229 -1.43 21.78 -5.07
CA ALA A 229 -2.10 22.44 -3.95
C ALA A 229 -2.66 21.47 -2.90
N CYS A 230 -2.90 20.21 -3.29
CA CYS A 230 -3.37 19.14 -2.41
C CYS A 230 -2.24 18.23 -1.89
N ASP A 231 -0.98 18.52 -2.20
CA ASP A 231 0.16 17.73 -1.71
C ASP A 231 0.87 18.46 -0.58
N ALA A 232 1.58 17.70 0.25
CA ALA A 232 2.42 18.24 1.31
C ALA A 232 3.79 17.55 1.31
N LEU A 233 4.81 18.29 1.72
CA LEU A 233 6.17 17.79 1.92
C LEU A 233 6.62 18.15 3.33
N TYR A 234 7.23 17.19 4.01
CA TYR A 234 7.87 17.39 5.29
C TYR A 234 9.30 16.87 5.27
N LEU A 235 10.24 17.75 5.62
CA LEU A 235 11.64 17.42 5.84
C LEU A 235 11.86 17.25 7.34
N ILE A 236 12.28 16.06 7.76
CA ILE A 236 12.59 15.76 9.17
C ILE A 236 13.68 16.72 9.66
N LYS A 237 13.46 17.35 10.82
CA LYS A 237 14.39 18.29 11.45
C LYS A 237 15.42 17.55 12.29
N GLY A 238 15.01 16.48 12.97
CA GLY A 238 15.82 15.71 13.92
C GLY A 238 16.92 14.82 13.34
N GLY A 239 17.12 14.78 12.02
CA GLY A 239 18.09 13.88 11.39
C GLY A 239 17.43 12.93 10.40
N GLU A 240 17.70 11.65 10.54
CA GLU A 240 17.03 10.55 9.85
C GLU A 240 15.76 10.12 10.63
N PHE A 241 14.90 9.32 10.01
CA PHE A 241 13.70 8.79 10.66
C PHE A 241 13.99 8.05 11.99
N GLU A 242 15.12 7.35 12.11
CA GLU A 242 15.49 6.69 13.36
C GLU A 242 15.85 7.67 14.48
N ASP A 243 16.26 8.88 14.14
CA ASP A 243 16.70 9.90 15.10
C ASP A 243 15.52 10.58 15.82
N ILE A 244 14.33 10.52 15.22
CA ILE A 244 13.09 11.04 15.83
C ILE A 244 12.32 9.98 16.63
N LEU A 245 12.82 8.74 16.70
CA LEU A 245 12.21 7.68 17.51
C LEU A 245 12.49 7.89 19.00
N PRO A 246 11.49 7.68 19.89
CA PRO A 246 11.71 7.80 21.33
C PRO A 246 12.78 6.83 21.84
N GLU A 247 13.74 7.35 22.61
CA GLU A 247 14.81 6.52 23.20
C GLU A 247 14.25 5.45 24.15
N SER A 248 13.18 5.79 24.90
CA SER A 248 12.50 4.85 25.81
C SER A 248 11.98 3.62 25.08
N LEU A 249 11.39 3.82 23.89
CA LEU A 249 10.93 2.76 23.00
C LEU A 249 12.10 1.90 22.52
N ILE A 250 13.19 2.53 22.11
CA ILE A 250 14.40 1.83 21.65
C ILE A 250 14.99 0.97 22.77
N VAL A 251 15.23 1.54 23.96
CA VAL A 251 15.80 0.82 25.11
C VAL A 251 14.91 -0.36 25.50
N ARG A 252 13.60 -0.14 25.61
CA ARG A 252 12.66 -1.21 25.94
C ARG A 252 12.69 -2.32 24.90
N THR A 253 12.69 -1.96 23.62
CA THR A 253 12.76 -2.91 22.50
C THR A 253 14.02 -3.76 22.57
N LEU A 254 15.19 -3.13 22.77
CA LEU A 254 16.47 -3.83 22.87
C LEU A 254 16.50 -4.78 24.06
N ASN A 255 16.08 -4.33 25.23
CA ASN A 255 16.09 -5.13 26.45
C ASN A 255 15.10 -6.29 26.40
N ALA A 256 13.94 -6.10 25.77
CA ALA A 256 12.96 -7.17 25.57
C ALA A 256 13.47 -8.23 24.57
N HIS A 257 14.05 -7.80 23.44
CA HIS A 257 14.52 -8.71 22.39
C HIS A 257 15.83 -9.44 22.79
N PHE A 258 16.77 -8.72 23.39
CA PHE A 258 18.08 -9.22 23.80
C PHE A 258 18.16 -9.46 25.31
N LYS A 259 17.09 -10.00 25.91
CA LYS A 259 16.97 -10.22 27.37
C LYS A 259 18.10 -11.04 28.01
N ASN A 260 18.79 -11.88 27.22
CA ASN A 260 19.90 -12.72 27.69
C ASN A 260 21.28 -12.07 27.50
N TYR A 261 21.34 -10.87 26.95
CA TYR A 261 22.56 -10.10 26.72
C TYR A 261 22.67 -8.96 27.74
N ILE A 262 23.79 -8.25 27.68
CA ILE A 262 24.01 -7.02 28.46
C ILE A 262 22.89 -6.04 28.13
N GLN A 263 22.22 -5.54 29.17
CA GLN A 263 21.10 -4.63 29.01
C GLN A 263 21.58 -3.25 28.54
N CYS A 264 20.74 -2.62 27.72
CA CYS A 264 20.88 -1.24 27.29
C CYS A 264 20.16 -0.32 28.27
N THR A 265 20.73 0.85 28.50
CA THR A 265 20.18 1.92 29.35
C THR A 265 20.31 3.26 28.63
N ASN A 266 19.60 4.28 29.10
CA ASN A 266 19.70 5.63 28.53
C ASN A 266 21.11 6.22 28.60
N GLN A 267 21.99 5.70 29.47
CA GLN A 267 23.39 6.14 29.58
C GLN A 267 24.27 5.62 28.45
N ASP A 268 23.82 4.59 27.73
CA ASP A 268 24.56 4.05 26.58
C ASP A 268 24.39 4.93 25.31
N PHE A 269 23.53 5.94 25.36
CA PHE A 269 23.30 6.87 24.25
C PHE A 269 24.16 8.13 24.42
N ASP A 270 25.03 8.38 23.44
CA ASP A 270 25.75 9.64 23.32
C ASP A 270 24.83 10.68 22.68
N LYS A 271 24.44 11.69 23.47
CA LYS A 271 23.56 12.80 23.04
C LYS A 271 24.18 13.69 21.96
N THR A 272 25.49 13.56 21.71
CA THR A 272 26.18 14.28 20.63
C THR A 272 26.12 13.55 19.30
N LEU A 273 25.73 12.27 19.29
CA LEU A 273 25.63 11.44 18.10
C LEU A 273 24.18 11.27 17.64
N PRO A 274 23.93 11.19 16.32
CA PRO A 274 22.66 10.70 15.81
C PRO A 274 22.32 9.31 16.36
N GLN A 275 21.04 9.05 16.56
CA GLN A 275 20.52 7.77 17.04
C GLN A 275 20.93 6.61 16.13
N SER A 276 20.98 6.83 14.83
CA SER A 276 21.44 5.81 13.87
C SER A 276 22.90 5.38 14.12
N LYS A 277 23.75 6.28 14.65
CA LYS A 277 25.12 5.96 15.08
C LYS A 277 25.15 5.33 16.46
N ASN A 278 24.39 5.88 17.42
CA ASN A 278 24.24 5.27 18.76
C ASN A 278 23.83 3.80 18.65
N LEU A 279 22.84 3.48 17.82
CA LEU A 279 22.38 2.11 17.61
C LEU A 279 23.49 1.19 17.07
N LYS A 280 24.31 1.65 16.13
CA LYS A 280 25.44 0.85 15.62
C LYS A 280 26.47 0.57 16.72
N GLU A 281 26.77 1.57 17.56
CA GLU A 281 27.72 1.42 18.65
C GLU A 281 27.19 0.52 19.76
N ILE A 282 25.93 0.68 20.15
CA ILE A 282 25.26 -0.17 21.15
C ILE A 282 25.25 -1.63 20.70
N PHE A 283 24.87 -1.90 19.44
CA PHE A 283 24.86 -3.25 18.90
C PHE A 283 26.25 -3.92 18.97
N ARG A 284 27.30 -3.16 18.66
CA ARG A 284 28.69 -3.63 18.74
C ARG A 284 29.15 -3.85 20.19
N GLN A 285 28.92 -2.88 21.08
CA GLN A 285 29.41 -2.91 22.46
C GLN A 285 28.68 -3.95 23.32
N LYS A 286 27.37 -4.12 23.11
CA LYS A 286 26.52 -5.05 23.88
C LYS A 286 26.48 -6.47 23.29
N GLY A 287 27.13 -6.69 22.15
CA GLY A 287 27.25 -8.00 21.51
C GLY A 287 25.97 -8.47 20.80
N TYR A 288 25.14 -7.55 20.33
CA TYR A 288 23.90 -7.86 19.59
C TYR A 288 24.15 -8.23 18.12
N GLY A 289 25.39 -8.08 17.65
CA GLY A 289 25.80 -8.29 16.26
C GLY A 289 25.72 -7.02 15.43
N ASP A 290 25.45 -7.15 14.13
CA ASP A 290 25.37 -5.99 13.23
C ASP A 290 24.00 -5.33 13.26
N PHE A 291 23.98 -4.00 13.41
CA PHE A 291 22.75 -3.23 13.34
C PHE A 291 22.18 -3.20 11.91
N LYS A 292 20.97 -3.75 11.75
CA LYS A 292 20.21 -3.75 10.50
C LYS A 292 18.91 -2.97 10.69
N LYS A 293 18.84 -1.76 10.14
CA LYS A 293 17.69 -0.82 10.25
C LYS A 293 16.32 -1.51 10.08
N CYS A 294 16.09 -2.20 8.95
CA CYS A 294 14.81 -2.83 8.66
C CYS A 294 14.44 -3.99 9.62
N GLU A 295 15.44 -4.78 10.05
CA GLU A 295 15.18 -5.86 11.01
C GLU A 295 14.85 -5.28 12.39
N PHE A 296 15.58 -4.25 12.80
CA PHE A 296 15.28 -3.54 14.04
C PHE A 296 13.90 -2.89 14.01
N ALA A 297 13.50 -2.27 12.89
CA ALA A 297 12.16 -1.70 12.72
C ALA A 297 11.04 -2.75 12.90
N LYS A 298 11.21 -3.98 12.41
CA LYS A 298 10.24 -5.06 12.64
C LYS A 298 10.10 -5.43 14.11
N ILE A 299 11.21 -5.45 14.84
CA ILE A 299 11.23 -5.75 16.28
C ILE A 299 10.62 -4.58 17.06
N LEU A 300 10.97 -3.35 16.70
CA LEU A 300 10.47 -2.13 17.33
C LEU A 300 8.95 -2.01 17.16
N LYS A 301 8.42 -2.34 15.99
CA LYS A 301 6.97 -2.37 15.71
C LYS A 301 6.16 -3.14 16.75
N THR A 302 6.68 -4.27 17.27
CA THR A 302 5.94 -5.09 18.24
C THR A 302 5.96 -4.54 19.66
N HIS A 303 6.68 -3.44 19.91
CA HIS A 303 6.89 -2.86 21.23
C HIS A 303 6.39 -1.41 21.35
N ILE A 304 5.81 -0.83 20.29
CA ILE A 304 5.24 0.52 20.30
C ILE A 304 4.05 0.57 21.26
N GLN A 305 4.06 1.52 22.19
CA GLN A 305 2.95 1.78 23.12
C GLN A 305 2.29 3.14 22.82
N LYS A 306 1.09 3.36 23.37
CA LYS A 306 0.25 4.51 23.05
C LYS A 306 0.82 5.81 23.63
N GLU A 307 1.50 5.71 24.76
CA GLU A 307 1.97 6.82 25.59
C GLU A 307 3.29 7.44 25.10
N GLU A 308 3.81 7.03 23.95
CA GLU A 308 5.20 7.31 23.55
C GLU A 308 5.36 8.31 22.41
N LEU A 309 4.27 8.90 21.95
CA LEU A 309 4.30 9.76 20.77
C LEU A 309 4.15 11.22 21.14
N ASP A 310 5.28 11.91 21.17
CA ASP A 310 5.40 13.35 21.31
C ASP A 310 6.33 13.94 20.23
N GLY A 311 6.56 15.25 20.32
CA GLY A 311 7.51 15.95 19.46
C GLY A 311 7.20 15.85 17.97
N GLU A 312 8.26 15.72 17.17
CA GLU A 312 8.23 15.78 15.71
C GLU A 312 7.41 14.64 15.09
N LEU A 313 7.43 13.42 15.64
CA LEU A 313 6.61 12.32 15.14
C LEU A 313 5.12 12.62 15.23
N PHE A 314 4.69 13.22 16.34
CA PHE A 314 3.29 13.60 16.53
C PHE A 314 2.86 14.73 15.58
N GLU A 315 3.77 15.67 15.29
CA GLU A 315 3.55 16.72 14.27
C GLU A 315 3.37 16.11 12.87
N ILE A 316 4.26 15.19 12.47
CA ILE A 316 4.19 14.49 11.17
C ILE A 316 2.84 13.78 11.03
N ILE A 317 2.41 13.03 12.06
CA ILE A 317 1.14 12.29 12.05
C ILE A 317 -0.06 13.25 11.94
N LYS A 318 -0.03 14.38 12.64
CA LYS A 318 -1.07 15.42 12.53
C LYS A 318 -1.14 16.02 11.13
N MET A 319 0.00 16.29 10.50
CA MET A 319 0.02 16.82 9.14
C MET A 319 -0.52 15.80 8.14
N ILE A 320 -0.16 14.52 8.28
CA ILE A 320 -0.73 13.43 7.48
C ILE A 320 -2.26 13.34 7.66
N ALA A 321 -2.75 13.50 8.88
CA ALA A 321 -4.18 13.45 9.18
C ALA A 321 -4.95 14.64 8.60
N ALA A 322 -4.32 15.82 8.55
CA ALA A 322 -4.92 17.06 8.06
C ALA A 322 -4.90 17.24 6.54
N LEU A 323 -4.05 16.48 5.82
CA LEU A 323 -3.97 16.49 4.35
C LEU A 323 -5.23 15.91 3.71
#